data_AF-A0A1Q8VYJ5-F1
#
_entry.id   AF-A0A1Q8VYJ5-F1
#
_cell.length_a   1.000
_cell.length_b   1.000
_cell.length_c   1.000
_cell.angle_alpha   90.00
_cell.angle_beta   90.00
_cell.angle_gamma   90.00
#
_symmetry.space_group_name_H-M   'P 1'
#
loop_
_entity.id
_entity.type
_entity.pdbx_description
1 polymer ?
#
loop_
_entity_poly.entity_id
_entity_poly.type
_entity_poly.pdbx_seq_one_letter_code
_entity_poly.pdbx_strand_id
1 'polypeptide(L)'
;MTTTETDSRRLRLGTRGSRLALTQSGQVAEALRQAAGGGGAAGGGPGGLGIDLVTVRTDGDGDRTPLRQLGGVGVFAARLRHALLDGEVDLVVHSFKDLPTQPVEGLEVICVPAREDPRDALCARDGLTLAALPEGARVGTGSPRRAAQLLAARPDLEVVDLRGNVPTRLARVRGLEAVGVGTDEPVAPSRADAADDLDAVILALSGLRRLGLEHCTSEVLDLETMLPAPAQGALAVEARAGEDCAELARAVATLDDEPTRLAVTAERALMARLGAGCAAPVGAWAHLRGESQEPREERAVHETGWNEEFGGDDTAVARTSQGAGAASGGPRPVGIAADRGDEHGGTEATAAAGPRGSAVSRRSPRVLVLRAVVTSLDGGQEVGCELSTELPEATGGPEAPRETAAAAIRAAEALGARAAEVLLEDGADQIVDLHANKPRRD
;
A
#
# COMPACT_ATOMS: atom_id res chain seq x y z
N MET A 1 -53.17 -5.32 -14.50
CA MET A 1 -51.79 -5.86 -14.62
C MET A 1 -50.98 -4.83 -15.38
N THR A 2 -50.36 -3.89 -14.64
CA THR A 2 -49.36 -2.98 -15.15
C THR A 2 -48.02 -3.57 -14.76
N THR A 3 -47.33 -4.15 -15.74
CA THR A 3 -45.92 -4.54 -15.66
C THR A 3 -45.12 -3.30 -15.26
N THR A 4 -44.62 -3.29 -14.03
CA THR A 4 -43.55 -2.40 -13.59
C THR A 4 -42.32 -2.72 -14.43
N GLU A 5 -42.00 -1.83 -15.37
CA GLU A 5 -40.65 -1.76 -15.92
C GLU A 5 -39.70 -1.57 -14.73
N THR A 6 -38.80 -2.53 -14.55
CA THR A 6 -37.66 -2.38 -13.65
C THR A 6 -36.79 -1.28 -14.25
N ASP A 7 -37.00 -0.03 -13.83
CA ASP A 7 -36.14 1.08 -14.24
C ASP A 7 -34.74 0.77 -13.71
N SER A 8 -33.84 0.36 -14.60
CA SER A 8 -32.47 -0.01 -14.24
C SER A 8 -31.73 1.25 -13.84
N ARG A 9 -31.78 1.60 -12.55
CA ARG A 9 -31.12 2.78 -11.98
C ARG A 9 -29.65 2.81 -12.41
N ARG A 10 -29.25 3.85 -13.16
CA ARG A 10 -27.85 4.12 -13.46
C ARG A 10 -27.20 4.80 -12.26
N LEU A 11 -26.07 4.28 -11.80
CA LEU A 11 -25.27 4.86 -10.73
C LEU A 11 -24.32 5.91 -11.28
N ARG A 12 -24.21 7.05 -10.59
CA ARG A 12 -23.24 8.10 -10.90
C ARG A 12 -21.97 7.85 -10.10
N LEU A 13 -20.87 7.59 -10.78
CA LEU A 13 -19.55 7.41 -10.16
C LEU A 13 -18.75 8.72 -10.27
N GLY A 14 -18.62 9.41 -9.15
CA GLY A 14 -17.86 10.63 -9.00
C GLY A 14 -16.35 10.42 -9.09
N THR A 15 -15.66 11.29 -9.81
CA THR A 15 -14.21 11.24 -9.99
C THR A 15 -13.58 12.61 -10.16
N ARG A 16 -12.28 12.74 -9.85
CA ARG A 16 -11.51 13.96 -10.15
C ARG A 16 -11.22 14.08 -11.65
N GLY A 17 -10.90 15.29 -12.10
CA GLY A 17 -10.59 15.57 -13.51
C GLY A 17 -9.23 15.05 -13.99
N SER A 18 -8.31 14.71 -13.08
CA SER A 18 -6.99 14.22 -13.47
C SER A 18 -7.08 12.90 -14.25
N ARG A 19 -6.21 12.72 -15.26
CA ARG A 19 -6.15 11.50 -16.08
C ARG A 19 -6.05 10.22 -15.23
N LEU A 20 -5.24 10.21 -14.16
CA LEU A 20 -5.13 9.05 -13.29
C LEU A 20 -6.44 8.74 -12.56
N ALA A 21 -7.14 9.75 -12.05
CA ALA A 21 -8.42 9.56 -11.37
C ALA A 21 -9.50 9.03 -12.32
N LEU A 22 -9.58 9.60 -13.54
CA LEU A 22 -10.46 9.12 -14.60
C LEU A 22 -10.15 7.67 -14.97
N THR A 23 -8.87 7.31 -15.12
CA THR A 23 -8.45 5.93 -15.41
C THR A 23 -8.83 4.98 -14.29
N GLN A 24 -8.54 5.31 -13.02
CA GLN A 24 -8.90 4.50 -11.86
C GLN A 24 -10.42 4.28 -11.77
N SER A 25 -11.17 5.35 -11.96
CA SER A 25 -12.64 5.34 -11.89
C SER A 25 -13.25 4.54 -13.04
N GLY A 26 -12.70 4.67 -14.25
CA GLY A 26 -13.11 3.87 -15.41
C GLY A 26 -12.80 2.39 -15.25
N GLN A 27 -11.62 2.04 -14.71
CA GLN A 27 -11.25 0.65 -14.42
C GLN A 27 -12.20 0.00 -13.41
N VAL A 28 -12.50 0.69 -12.31
CA VAL A 28 -13.44 0.17 -11.30
C VAL A 28 -14.86 0.10 -11.84
N ALA A 29 -15.32 1.13 -12.58
CA ALA A 29 -16.64 1.09 -13.21
C ALA A 29 -16.78 -0.13 -14.12
N GLU A 30 -15.78 -0.41 -14.95
CA GLU A 30 -15.79 -1.56 -15.84
C GLU A 30 -15.77 -2.89 -15.07
N ALA A 31 -14.94 -3.00 -14.02
CA ALA A 31 -14.90 -4.19 -13.17
C ALA A 31 -16.25 -4.44 -12.47
N LEU A 32 -16.91 -3.39 -11.96
CA LEU A 32 -18.24 -3.49 -11.35
C LEU A 32 -19.30 -3.93 -12.36
N ARG A 33 -19.27 -3.41 -13.59
CA ARG A 33 -20.19 -3.85 -14.67
C ARG A 33 -20.01 -5.32 -15.00
N GLN A 34 -18.76 -5.76 -15.14
CA GLN A 34 -18.43 -7.15 -15.45
C GLN A 34 -18.85 -8.10 -14.32
N ALA A 35 -18.58 -7.72 -13.07
CA ALA A 35 -18.97 -8.50 -11.89
C ALA A 35 -20.49 -8.57 -11.70
N ALA A 36 -21.23 -7.50 -12.03
CA ALA A 36 -22.69 -7.49 -11.99
C ALA A 36 -23.34 -8.38 -13.07
N GLY A 37 -22.68 -8.52 -14.23
CA GLY A 37 -23.24 -9.13 -15.44
C GLY A 37 -23.16 -10.67 -15.53
N GLY A 38 -22.46 -11.35 -14.61
CA GLY A 38 -22.50 -12.81 -14.44
C GLY A 38 -22.42 -13.66 -15.73
N GLY A 39 -21.23 -13.81 -16.32
CA GLY A 39 -20.87 -14.98 -17.13
C GLY A 39 -21.69 -15.25 -18.40
N GLY A 40 -21.48 -14.47 -19.46
CA GLY A 40 -21.97 -14.80 -20.80
C GLY A 40 -21.50 -13.79 -21.84
N ALA A 41 -20.83 -14.28 -22.88
CA ALA A 41 -20.36 -13.46 -23.99
C ALA A 41 -21.50 -12.69 -24.68
N ALA A 42 -21.19 -11.46 -25.10
CA ALA A 42 -21.87 -10.73 -26.18
C ALA A 42 -23.40 -10.83 -26.20
N GLY A 43 -24.08 -10.11 -25.30
CA GLY A 43 -25.52 -9.91 -25.42
C GLY A 43 -26.04 -9.01 -24.30
N GLY A 44 -26.42 -7.78 -24.65
CA GLY A 44 -27.05 -6.82 -23.75
C GLY A 44 -28.41 -7.32 -23.24
N GLY A 45 -28.38 -8.20 -22.24
CA GLY A 45 -29.54 -8.52 -21.44
C GLY A 45 -29.93 -7.35 -20.54
N PRO A 46 -31.22 -7.18 -20.19
CA PRO A 46 -31.75 -6.01 -19.49
C PRO A 46 -31.40 -5.93 -17.98
N GLY A 47 -30.31 -6.57 -17.52
CA GLY A 47 -29.97 -6.72 -16.09
C GLY A 47 -28.57 -6.26 -15.69
N GLY A 48 -27.87 -5.50 -16.54
CA GLY A 48 -26.52 -5.00 -16.26
C GLY A 48 -26.51 -3.76 -15.36
N LEU A 49 -25.45 -3.61 -14.57
CA LEU A 49 -25.23 -2.41 -13.75
C LEU A 49 -24.88 -1.21 -14.63
N GLY A 50 -25.78 -0.22 -14.71
CA GLY A 50 -25.48 1.04 -15.39
C GLY A 50 -24.60 1.93 -14.52
N ILE A 51 -23.45 2.38 -15.02
CA ILE A 51 -22.57 3.33 -14.31
C ILE A 51 -22.20 4.47 -15.25
N ASP A 52 -22.36 5.71 -14.80
CA ASP A 52 -21.95 6.93 -15.49
C ASP A 52 -20.85 7.65 -14.71
N LEU A 53 -19.75 8.00 -15.39
CA LEU A 53 -18.67 8.77 -14.78
C LEU A 53 -19.06 10.24 -14.71
N VAL A 54 -18.98 10.82 -13.52
CA VAL A 54 -19.27 12.23 -13.26
C VAL A 54 -18.01 12.89 -12.72
N THR A 55 -17.43 13.81 -13.50
CA THR A 55 -16.28 14.59 -13.04
C THR A 55 -16.73 15.64 -12.02
N VAL A 56 -16.23 15.53 -10.79
CA VAL A 56 -16.43 16.50 -9.72
C VAL A 56 -15.23 17.43 -9.72
N ARG A 57 -15.47 18.73 -9.94
CA ARG A 57 -14.40 19.75 -9.86
C ARG A 57 -13.91 19.85 -8.42
N THR A 58 -12.61 19.68 -8.20
CA THR A 58 -11.97 19.83 -6.87
C THR A 58 -10.98 21.00 -6.89
N ASP A 59 -10.96 21.81 -5.84
CA ASP A 59 -10.07 22.99 -5.77
C ASP A 59 -8.58 22.60 -5.68
N GLY A 60 -8.29 21.39 -5.17
CA GLY A 60 -6.91 20.88 -5.01
C GLY A 60 -6.22 20.45 -6.31
N ASP A 61 -6.94 20.29 -7.42
CA ASP A 61 -6.36 19.86 -8.70
C ASP A 61 -5.45 20.95 -9.33
N GLY A 62 -5.62 22.22 -8.95
CA GLY A 62 -4.83 23.36 -9.43
C GLY A 62 -3.87 23.98 -8.39
N ASP A 63 -3.94 23.57 -7.13
CA ASP A 63 -3.16 24.18 -6.04
C ASP A 63 -1.72 23.62 -5.96
N ARG A 64 -0.75 24.53 -6.15
CA ARG A 64 0.69 24.24 -6.22
C ARG A 64 1.42 24.39 -4.88
N THR A 65 0.72 24.74 -3.81
CA THR A 65 1.29 24.85 -2.46
C THR A 65 1.94 23.52 -2.03
N PRO A 66 3.13 23.54 -1.37
CA PRO A 66 3.78 22.33 -0.86
C PRO A 66 2.83 21.48 -0.02
N LEU A 67 2.90 20.14 -0.13
CA LEU A 67 1.93 19.26 0.56
C LEU A 67 1.97 19.45 2.09
N ARG A 68 3.15 19.75 2.65
CA ARG A 68 3.31 20.10 4.06
C ARG A 68 2.56 21.39 4.43
N GLN A 69 2.53 22.38 3.54
CA GLN A 69 1.89 23.69 3.81
C GLN A 69 0.38 23.67 3.56
N LEU A 70 -0.13 22.70 2.82
CA LEU A 70 -1.56 22.61 2.50
C LEU A 70 -2.45 22.24 3.69
N GLY A 71 -1.89 21.85 4.85
CA GLY A 71 -2.58 21.81 6.15
C GLY A 71 -3.89 21.00 6.23
N GLY A 72 -4.25 20.24 5.19
CA GLY A 72 -5.57 19.65 5.04
C GLY A 72 -5.47 18.15 4.85
N VAL A 73 -5.82 17.40 5.90
CA VAL A 73 -6.16 16.00 5.77
C VAL A 73 -7.33 15.89 4.77
N GLY A 74 -7.09 15.30 3.60
CA GLY A 74 -8.17 14.96 2.66
C GLY A 74 -8.61 16.06 1.69
N VAL A 75 -7.77 17.05 1.33
CA VAL A 75 -8.13 18.09 0.32
C VAL A 75 -8.71 17.48 -0.98
N PHE A 76 -8.18 16.32 -1.41
CA PHE A 76 -8.67 15.62 -2.60
C PHE A 76 -9.93 14.77 -2.36
N ALA A 77 -10.17 14.33 -1.13
CA ALA A 77 -11.29 13.46 -0.77
C ALA A 77 -12.53 14.25 -0.34
N ALA A 78 -12.36 15.41 0.31
CA ALA A 78 -13.44 16.18 0.92
C ALA A 78 -14.55 16.57 -0.07
N ARG A 79 -14.19 17.11 -1.24
CA ARG A 79 -15.18 17.52 -2.24
C ARG A 79 -15.97 16.34 -2.83
N LEU A 80 -15.31 15.20 -3.03
CA LEU A 80 -15.96 13.98 -3.51
C LEU A 80 -16.90 13.40 -2.44
N ARG A 81 -16.50 13.45 -1.17
CA ARG A 81 -17.34 13.04 -0.03
C ARG A 81 -18.57 13.92 0.14
N HIS A 82 -18.44 15.24 -0.02
CA HIS A 82 -19.61 16.12 -0.08
C HIS A 82 -20.53 15.75 -1.25
N ALA A 83 -19.99 15.45 -2.44
CA ALA A 83 -20.79 15.01 -3.58
C ALA A 83 -21.61 13.73 -3.28
N LEU A 84 -21.04 12.78 -2.50
CA LEU A 84 -21.75 11.59 -2.05
C LEU A 84 -22.87 11.92 -1.06
N LEU A 85 -22.56 12.71 -0.03
CA LEU A 85 -23.52 13.11 1.01
C LEU A 85 -24.68 13.94 0.46
N ASP A 86 -24.38 14.86 -0.47
CA ASP A 86 -25.37 15.73 -1.13
C ASP A 86 -26.18 14.99 -2.21
N GLY A 87 -25.85 13.73 -2.49
CA GLY A 87 -26.53 12.94 -3.51
C GLY A 87 -26.24 13.35 -4.96
N GLU A 88 -25.18 14.14 -5.20
CA GLU A 88 -24.70 14.52 -6.55
C GLU A 88 -24.18 13.29 -7.31
N VAL A 89 -23.53 12.38 -6.59
CA VAL A 89 -23.02 11.10 -7.09
C VAL A 89 -23.42 9.96 -6.14
N ASP A 90 -23.39 8.73 -6.63
CA ASP A 90 -23.77 7.54 -5.85
C ASP A 90 -22.55 6.76 -5.34
N LEU A 91 -21.46 6.78 -6.11
CA LEU A 91 -20.19 6.12 -5.80
C LEU A 91 -19.03 7.07 -6.03
N VAL A 92 -17.92 6.87 -5.34
CA VAL A 92 -16.63 7.51 -5.64
C VAL A 92 -15.51 6.50 -5.57
N VAL A 93 -14.50 6.65 -6.44
CA VAL A 93 -13.26 5.88 -6.39
C VAL A 93 -12.10 6.76 -5.93
N HIS A 94 -11.39 6.31 -4.90
CA HIS A 94 -10.21 6.96 -4.36
C HIS A 94 -8.97 6.10 -4.55
N SER A 95 -7.82 6.74 -4.77
CA SER A 95 -6.55 6.14 -4.37
C SER A 95 -6.54 6.01 -2.86
N PHE A 96 -6.42 4.79 -2.32
CA PHE A 96 -6.75 4.56 -0.91
C PHE A 96 -5.75 5.24 0.05
N LYS A 97 -4.49 5.39 -0.38
CA LYS A 97 -3.47 6.17 0.35
C LYS A 97 -3.81 7.66 0.55
N ASP A 98 -4.72 8.20 -0.26
CA ASP A 98 -5.13 9.61 -0.18
C ASP A 98 -6.41 9.78 0.66
N LEU A 99 -7.05 8.69 1.08
CA LEU A 99 -8.26 8.72 1.88
C LEU A 99 -7.91 8.90 3.37
N PRO A 100 -8.45 9.93 4.07
CA PRO A 100 -8.27 10.09 5.50
C PRO A 100 -8.62 8.83 6.30
N THR A 101 -7.92 8.61 7.42
CA THR A 101 -8.18 7.46 8.30
C THR A 101 -9.43 7.63 9.15
N GLN A 102 -9.87 8.87 9.38
CA GLN A 102 -11.09 9.14 10.12
C GLN A 102 -12.33 8.72 9.31
N PRO A 103 -13.26 7.94 9.89
CA PRO A 103 -14.53 7.66 9.26
C PRO A 103 -15.35 8.95 9.12
N VAL A 104 -16.25 8.96 8.15
CA VAL A 104 -17.24 10.03 7.96
C VAL A 104 -18.61 9.41 8.13
N GLU A 105 -19.41 9.99 9.03
CA GLU A 105 -20.78 9.52 9.27
C GLU A 105 -21.59 9.56 7.98
N GLY A 106 -22.36 8.49 7.72
CA GLY A 106 -23.17 8.36 6.51
C GLY A 106 -22.43 7.90 5.26
N LEU A 107 -21.10 7.66 5.33
CA LEU A 107 -20.31 7.10 4.22
C LEU A 107 -19.63 5.78 4.62
N GLU A 108 -19.46 4.88 3.66
CA GLU A 108 -18.80 3.59 3.85
C GLU A 108 -17.94 3.19 2.65
N VAL A 109 -16.79 2.55 2.92
CA VAL A 109 -15.95 1.92 1.89
C VAL A 109 -16.50 0.53 1.58
N ILE A 110 -17.37 0.48 0.57
CA ILE A 110 -18.08 -0.75 0.19
C ILE A 110 -17.20 -1.76 -0.52
N CYS A 111 -16.14 -1.33 -1.22
CA CYS A 111 -15.30 -2.24 -2.00
C CYS A 111 -13.83 -1.78 -2.02
N VAL A 112 -12.93 -2.73 -1.85
CA VAL A 112 -11.48 -2.60 -2.01
C VAL A 112 -11.06 -3.65 -3.05
N PRO A 113 -10.91 -3.27 -4.33
CA PRO A 113 -10.44 -4.19 -5.36
C PRO A 113 -9.03 -4.69 -5.10
N ALA A 114 -8.63 -5.74 -5.81
CA ALA A 114 -7.28 -6.29 -5.76
C ALA A 114 -6.20 -5.18 -5.92
N ARG A 115 -5.21 -5.22 -5.02
CA ARG A 115 -4.12 -4.25 -4.96
C ARG A 115 -3.25 -4.35 -6.20
N GLU A 116 -2.96 -3.21 -6.82
CA GLU A 116 -1.83 -3.13 -7.75
C GLU A 116 -0.52 -3.02 -6.96
N ASP A 117 0.62 -3.28 -7.62
CA ASP A 117 1.95 -3.26 -7.01
C ASP A 117 2.18 -2.00 -6.16
N PRO A 118 2.42 -2.17 -4.85
CA PRO A 118 2.50 -1.05 -3.92
C PRO A 118 3.86 -0.34 -3.98
N ARG A 119 4.86 -0.89 -4.68
CA ARG A 119 6.23 -0.35 -4.68
C ARG A 119 6.31 1.04 -5.32
N ASP A 120 7.34 1.77 -4.90
CA ASP A 120 7.74 3.00 -5.53
C ASP A 120 8.69 2.73 -6.71
N ALA A 121 8.67 3.62 -7.69
CA ALA A 121 9.45 3.54 -8.91
C ALA A 121 10.29 4.80 -9.05
N LEU A 122 11.57 4.60 -9.35
CA LEU A 122 12.47 5.65 -9.83
C LEU A 122 12.23 5.82 -11.33
N CYS A 123 12.05 7.07 -11.75
CA CYS A 123 12.06 7.46 -13.16
C CYS A 123 13.21 8.44 -13.34
N ALA A 124 14.36 7.92 -13.76
CA ALA A 124 15.58 8.71 -13.93
C ALA A 124 15.91 8.95 -15.40
N ARG A 125 16.67 10.03 -15.65
CA ARG A 125 17.32 10.24 -16.94
C ARG A 125 18.20 9.05 -17.31
N ASP A 126 18.37 8.83 -18.61
CA ASP A 126 19.29 7.83 -19.16
C ASP A 126 19.07 6.39 -18.64
N GLY A 127 17.91 6.12 -18.03
CA GLY A 127 17.62 4.82 -17.41
C GLY A 127 18.45 4.50 -16.17
N LEU A 128 18.99 5.50 -15.47
CA LEU A 128 19.83 5.28 -14.29
C LEU A 128 19.04 4.65 -13.12
N THR A 129 19.69 3.74 -12.40
CA THR A 129 19.23 3.24 -11.11
C THR A 129 19.57 4.22 -9.99
N LEU A 130 18.97 4.06 -8.81
CA LEU A 130 19.23 4.87 -7.62
C LEU A 130 20.71 4.83 -7.25
N ALA A 131 21.34 3.66 -7.35
CA ALA A 131 22.77 3.48 -7.10
C ALA A 131 23.65 4.16 -8.16
N ALA A 132 23.18 4.26 -9.41
CA ALA A 132 23.93 4.83 -10.53
C ALA A 132 23.75 6.35 -10.68
N LEU A 133 22.84 6.98 -9.91
CA LEU A 133 22.72 8.44 -9.89
C LEU A 133 24.02 9.09 -9.39
N PRO A 134 24.49 10.17 -10.06
CA PRO A 134 25.70 10.86 -9.65
C PRO A 134 25.58 11.47 -8.25
N GLU A 135 26.72 11.73 -7.62
CA GLU A 135 26.76 12.46 -6.34
C GLU A 135 26.07 13.82 -6.48
N GLY A 136 25.23 14.18 -5.51
CA GLY A 136 24.46 15.43 -5.56
C GLY A 136 23.32 15.43 -6.57
N ALA A 137 22.90 14.26 -7.07
CA ALA A 137 21.80 14.19 -8.03
C ALA A 137 20.49 14.74 -7.45
N ARG A 138 19.72 15.41 -8.30
CA ARG A 138 18.47 16.09 -7.94
C ARG A 138 17.27 15.17 -8.17
N VAL A 139 16.63 14.75 -7.08
CA VAL A 139 15.51 13.80 -7.12
C VAL A 139 14.22 14.45 -6.64
N GLY A 140 13.21 14.49 -7.52
CA GLY A 140 11.93 15.12 -7.23
C GLY A 140 10.94 14.22 -6.50
N THR A 141 10.46 14.67 -5.34
CA THR A 141 9.32 14.07 -4.64
C THR A 141 8.66 15.08 -3.70
N GLY A 142 7.33 15.15 -3.72
CA GLY A 142 6.55 15.92 -2.73
C GLY A 142 6.09 15.10 -1.52
N SER A 143 6.58 13.87 -1.36
CA SER A 143 6.26 12.97 -0.24
C SER A 143 7.39 12.98 0.79
N PRO A 144 7.13 13.42 2.04
CA PRO A 144 8.11 13.37 3.13
C PRO A 144 8.63 11.95 3.40
N ARG A 145 7.77 10.93 3.31
CA ARG A 145 8.17 9.51 3.42
C ARG A 145 9.25 9.14 2.40
N ARG A 146 9.02 9.45 1.13
CA ARG A 146 9.98 9.14 0.05
C ARG A 146 11.27 9.93 0.22
N ALA A 147 11.17 11.21 0.57
CA ALA A 147 12.34 12.06 0.81
C ALA A 147 13.22 11.51 1.93
N ALA A 148 12.62 11.16 3.06
CA ALA A 148 13.30 10.61 4.22
C ALA A 148 13.99 9.27 3.90
N GLN A 149 13.28 8.32 3.28
CA GLN A 149 13.86 7.02 2.92
C GLN A 149 14.91 7.12 1.79
N LEU A 150 14.77 8.06 0.86
CA LEU A 150 15.82 8.34 -0.13
C LEU A 150 17.10 8.84 0.55
N LEU A 151 16.99 9.75 1.51
CA LEU A 151 18.15 10.29 2.22
C LEU A 151 18.77 9.25 3.16
N ALA A 152 17.98 8.33 3.72
CA ALA A 152 18.50 7.19 4.45
C ALA A 152 19.35 6.27 3.56
N ALA A 153 18.91 6.01 2.33
CA ALA A 153 19.64 5.18 1.37
C ALA A 153 20.82 5.90 0.68
N ARG A 154 20.66 7.19 0.38
CA ARG A 154 21.62 8.02 -0.37
C ARG A 154 21.65 9.46 0.21
N PRO A 155 22.39 9.68 1.30
CA PRO A 155 22.45 10.99 1.98
C PRO A 155 23.01 12.14 1.13
N ASP A 156 23.67 11.84 0.02
CA ASP A 156 24.28 12.79 -0.89
C ASP A 156 23.30 13.43 -1.90
N LEU A 157 22.07 12.91 -2.01
CA LEU A 157 21.09 13.40 -2.98
C LEU A 157 20.50 14.76 -2.59
N GLU A 158 20.24 15.60 -3.59
CA GLU A 158 19.42 16.82 -3.43
C GLU A 158 17.95 16.45 -3.66
N VAL A 159 17.17 16.30 -2.59
CA VAL A 159 15.73 16.05 -2.70
C VAL A 159 14.98 17.35 -2.95
N VAL A 160 14.29 17.43 -4.10
CA VAL A 160 13.55 18.62 -4.55
C VAL A 160 12.05 18.40 -4.38
N ASP A 161 11.35 19.34 -3.72
CA ASP A 161 9.89 19.28 -3.59
C ASP A 161 9.22 19.34 -4.97
N LEU A 162 8.29 18.44 -5.22
CA LEU A 162 7.66 18.27 -6.53
C LEU A 162 6.15 18.03 -6.42
N ARG A 163 5.40 18.87 -7.14
CA ARG A 163 3.93 18.85 -7.22
C ARG A 163 3.47 18.63 -8.67
N GLY A 164 2.16 18.50 -8.85
CA GLY A 164 1.53 18.24 -10.15
C GLY A 164 1.13 16.78 -10.35
N ASN A 165 0.50 16.50 -11.48
CA ASN A 165 0.07 15.15 -11.89
C ASN A 165 1.25 14.33 -12.43
N VAL A 166 1.10 13.00 -12.51
CA VAL A 166 2.17 12.08 -12.96
C VAL A 166 2.87 12.53 -14.25
N PRO A 167 2.17 12.88 -15.35
CA PRO A 167 2.83 13.31 -16.58
C PRO A 167 3.66 14.60 -16.41
N THR A 168 3.14 15.57 -15.65
CA THR A 168 3.84 16.84 -15.39
C THR A 168 5.10 16.65 -14.54
N ARG A 169 5.13 15.62 -13.67
CA ARG A 169 6.30 15.26 -12.87
C ARG A 169 7.36 14.55 -13.71
N LEU A 170 6.94 13.64 -14.59
CA LEU A 170 7.86 12.98 -15.53
C LEU A 170 8.52 13.99 -16.47
N ALA A 171 7.77 15.00 -16.94
CA ALA A 171 8.30 16.04 -17.81
C ALA A 171 9.37 16.95 -17.15
N ARG A 172 9.58 16.83 -15.82
CA ARG A 172 10.66 17.53 -15.10
C ARG A 172 11.97 16.75 -15.10
N VAL A 173 11.98 15.48 -15.51
CA VAL A 173 13.17 14.65 -15.61
C VAL A 173 13.82 14.87 -16.98
N ARG A 174 15.13 15.12 -16.98
CA ARG A 174 15.91 15.31 -18.22
C ARG A 174 15.72 14.10 -19.15
N GLY A 175 15.31 14.36 -20.39
CA GLY A 175 15.08 13.33 -21.40
C GLY A 175 13.70 12.67 -21.37
N LEU A 176 12.81 13.04 -20.44
CA LEU A 176 11.42 12.53 -20.37
C LEU A 176 10.36 13.62 -20.64
N GLU A 177 10.75 14.76 -21.19
CA GLU A 177 9.89 15.92 -21.46
C GLU A 177 8.73 15.56 -22.39
N ALA A 178 8.99 14.76 -23.42
CA ALA A 178 8.01 14.37 -24.42
C ALA A 178 7.02 13.30 -23.92
N VAL A 179 7.38 12.53 -22.89
CA VAL A 179 6.53 11.44 -22.38
C VAL A 179 5.38 11.98 -21.51
N GLY A 180 5.54 13.19 -20.97
CA GLY A 180 4.57 13.87 -20.12
C GLY A 180 3.57 14.79 -20.84
N VAL A 181 3.75 15.04 -22.15
CA VAL A 181 2.97 16.04 -22.91
C VAL A 181 2.03 15.34 -23.89
N GLY A 182 0.92 14.84 -23.37
CA GLY A 182 -0.24 14.38 -24.16
C GLY A 182 -1.22 15.53 -24.45
N THR A 183 -2.27 15.24 -25.22
CA THR A 183 -3.29 16.20 -25.72
C THR A 183 -4.24 16.78 -24.66
N ASP A 184 -4.24 16.25 -23.45
CA ASP A 184 -5.17 16.65 -22.39
C ASP A 184 -4.47 17.55 -21.36
N GLU A 185 -4.81 18.84 -21.47
CA GLU A 185 -4.36 20.01 -20.72
C GLU A 185 -2.96 20.55 -21.04
N PRO A 186 -2.86 21.83 -21.48
CA PRO A 186 -1.58 22.51 -21.61
C PRO A 186 -1.07 22.83 -20.21
N VAL A 187 -0.29 21.95 -19.62
CA VAL A 187 0.70 22.42 -18.65
C VAL A 187 1.86 22.89 -19.50
N ALA A 188 1.82 24.17 -19.86
CA ALA A 188 3.02 24.86 -20.29
C ALA A 188 4.15 24.37 -19.38
N PRO A 189 5.33 23.98 -19.90
CA PRO A 189 6.49 23.97 -19.04
C PRO A 189 6.44 25.30 -18.30
N SER A 190 6.55 25.29 -16.98
CA SER A 190 6.85 26.53 -16.27
C SER A 190 8.14 27.03 -16.89
N ARG A 191 8.03 27.84 -17.95
CA ARG A 191 9.12 28.61 -18.52
C ARG A 191 9.65 29.59 -17.47
N ALA A 192 8.99 29.71 -16.32
CA ALA A 192 9.46 30.46 -15.19
C ALA A 192 10.58 29.77 -14.39
N ASP A 193 10.87 28.47 -14.57
CA ASP A 193 11.97 27.78 -13.85
C ASP A 193 12.89 26.95 -14.76
N ALA A 194 13.05 27.33 -16.03
CA ALA A 194 13.87 26.64 -17.04
C ALA A 194 15.40 26.72 -16.78
N ALA A 195 15.83 26.63 -15.52
CA ALA A 195 17.22 26.54 -15.12
C ALA A 195 17.57 25.21 -14.43
N ASP A 196 16.59 24.38 -14.04
CA ASP A 196 16.83 23.32 -13.05
C ASP A 196 16.00 22.03 -13.30
N ASP A 197 16.30 21.33 -14.40
CA ASP A 197 15.73 20.00 -14.68
C ASP A 197 16.27 18.95 -13.71
N LEU A 198 15.41 18.00 -13.30
CA LEU A 198 15.69 16.94 -12.34
C LEU A 198 16.44 15.77 -12.98
N ASP A 199 17.21 15.06 -12.17
CA ASP A 199 17.90 13.83 -12.59
C ASP A 199 16.97 12.62 -12.49
N ALA A 200 16.06 12.64 -11.52
CA ALA A 200 15.03 11.63 -11.38
C ALA A 200 13.79 12.13 -10.62
N VAL A 201 12.71 11.35 -10.66
CA VAL A 201 11.55 11.49 -9.75
C VAL A 201 11.18 10.15 -9.17
N ILE A 202 10.56 10.16 -7.97
CA ILE A 202 9.94 8.97 -7.39
C ILE A 202 8.42 9.03 -7.55
N LEU A 203 7.85 7.99 -8.14
CA LEU A 203 6.42 7.84 -8.40
C LEU A 203 5.93 6.49 -7.86
N ALA A 204 4.61 6.36 -7.68
CA ALA A 204 4.05 5.05 -7.33
C ALA A 204 3.98 4.21 -8.61
N LEU A 205 4.50 2.98 -8.58
CA LEU A 205 4.50 2.10 -9.75
C LEU A 205 3.06 1.86 -10.25
N SER A 206 2.13 1.63 -9.32
CA SER A 206 0.71 1.50 -9.63
C SER A 206 0.08 2.70 -10.36
N GLY A 207 0.60 3.92 -10.18
CA GLY A 207 0.16 5.09 -10.92
C GLY A 207 0.67 5.09 -12.36
N LEU A 208 1.94 4.70 -12.56
CA LEU A 208 2.57 4.58 -13.87
C LEU A 208 1.88 3.48 -14.70
N ARG A 209 1.69 2.29 -14.12
CA ARG A 209 1.04 1.15 -14.77
C ARG A 209 -0.38 1.47 -15.26
N ARG A 210 -1.20 2.07 -14.38
CA ARG A 210 -2.56 2.48 -14.75
C ARG A 210 -2.58 3.45 -15.93
N LEU A 211 -1.60 4.35 -16.01
CA LEU A 211 -1.51 5.33 -17.09
C LEU A 211 -0.85 4.79 -18.38
N GLY A 212 -0.32 3.56 -18.36
CA GLY A 212 0.50 3.02 -19.46
C GLY A 212 1.91 3.64 -19.55
N LEU A 213 2.40 4.21 -18.45
CA LEU A 213 3.68 4.93 -18.36
C LEU A 213 4.78 4.13 -17.65
N GLU A 214 4.58 2.82 -17.45
CA GLU A 214 5.57 1.96 -16.77
C GLU A 214 6.94 1.95 -17.48
N HIS A 215 6.96 2.14 -18.80
CA HIS A 215 8.18 2.24 -19.59
C HIS A 215 9.10 3.43 -19.21
N CYS A 216 8.61 4.38 -18.41
CA CYS A 216 9.43 5.47 -17.83
C CYS A 216 10.20 5.04 -16.58
N THR A 217 9.92 3.85 -16.05
CA THR A 217 10.55 3.33 -14.83
C THR A 217 11.96 2.88 -15.17
N SER A 218 12.95 3.50 -14.54
CA SER A 218 14.34 3.04 -14.61
C SER A 218 14.61 1.95 -13.58
N GLU A 219 13.96 2.02 -12.41
CA GLU A 219 14.09 1.03 -11.36
C GLU A 219 12.81 0.95 -10.52
N VAL A 220 12.40 -0.28 -10.21
CA VAL A 220 11.37 -0.53 -9.19
C VAL A 220 12.08 -0.76 -7.87
N LEU A 221 11.87 0.12 -6.90
CA LEU A 221 12.54 0.06 -5.61
C LEU A 221 11.96 -1.08 -4.77
N ASP A 222 12.83 -1.89 -4.18
CA ASP A 222 12.44 -2.94 -3.25
C ASP A 222 11.93 -2.37 -1.92
N LEU A 223 11.35 -3.23 -1.09
CA LEU A 223 10.69 -2.83 0.15
C LEU A 223 11.69 -2.53 1.27
N GLU A 224 12.93 -2.99 1.11
CA GLU A 224 14.10 -2.69 1.93
C GLU A 224 14.58 -1.27 1.70
N THR A 225 14.62 -0.83 0.45
CA THR A 225 15.02 0.53 0.05
C THR A 225 13.89 1.53 0.27
N MET A 226 12.65 1.17 -0.05
CA MET A 226 11.53 2.09 0.06
C MET A 226 10.22 1.41 0.44
N LEU A 227 9.91 1.42 1.74
CA LEU A 227 8.64 0.95 2.25
C LEU A 227 7.51 1.91 1.82
N PRO A 228 6.44 1.41 1.17
CA PRO A 228 5.46 2.25 0.49
C PRO A 228 4.58 3.05 1.46
N ALA A 229 3.85 4.02 0.92
CA ALA A 229 2.83 4.70 1.72
C ALA A 229 1.72 3.69 2.11
N PRO A 230 1.16 3.79 3.33
CA PRO A 230 -0.02 3.04 3.73
C PRO A 230 -1.11 3.10 2.66
N ALA A 231 -1.66 1.94 2.30
CA ALA A 231 -2.65 1.69 1.26
C ALA A 231 -2.23 2.09 -0.18
N GLN A 232 -0.93 2.30 -0.47
CA GLN A 232 -0.46 2.55 -1.83
C GLN A 232 -0.75 1.35 -2.74
N GLY A 233 -1.20 1.60 -3.96
CA GLY A 233 -1.59 0.55 -4.92
C GLY A 233 -3.07 0.14 -4.82
N ALA A 234 -3.68 0.26 -3.63
CA ALA A 234 -5.11 -0.03 -3.44
C ALA A 234 -6.01 1.12 -3.90
N LEU A 235 -7.22 0.76 -4.33
CA LEU A 235 -8.33 1.70 -4.54
C LEU A 235 -9.41 1.44 -3.48
N ALA A 236 -10.18 2.49 -3.15
CA ALA A 236 -11.36 2.38 -2.30
C ALA A 236 -12.58 2.91 -3.05
N VAL A 237 -13.64 2.12 -3.07
CA VAL A 237 -14.97 2.53 -3.54
C VAL A 237 -15.78 2.96 -2.33
N GLU A 238 -16.10 4.25 -2.25
CA GLU A 238 -16.91 4.83 -1.17
C GLU A 238 -18.33 5.11 -1.69
N ALA A 239 -19.32 4.84 -0.86
CA ALA A 239 -20.73 5.10 -1.12
C ALA A 239 -21.41 5.66 0.13
N ARG A 240 -22.67 6.09 0.00
CA ARG A 240 -23.50 6.40 1.18
C ARG A 240 -23.82 5.11 1.93
N ALA A 241 -23.83 5.19 3.25
CA ALA A 241 -24.24 4.09 4.11
C ALA A 241 -25.68 3.66 3.79
N GLY A 242 -25.88 2.35 3.60
CA GLY A 242 -27.19 1.80 3.28
C GLY A 242 -27.59 1.92 1.80
N GLU A 243 -26.63 2.12 0.90
CA GLU A 243 -26.84 1.97 -0.55
C GLU A 243 -27.41 0.57 -0.86
N ASP A 244 -28.61 0.52 -1.46
CA ASP A 244 -29.46 -0.67 -1.57
C ASP A 244 -29.54 -1.26 -2.98
N CYS A 245 -28.72 -0.76 -3.91
CA CYS A 245 -28.61 -1.32 -5.26
C CYS A 245 -28.12 -2.79 -5.23
N ALA A 246 -29.03 -3.72 -5.52
CA ALA A 246 -28.76 -5.15 -5.47
C ALA A 246 -27.69 -5.60 -6.48
N GLU A 247 -27.67 -5.02 -7.68
CA GLU A 247 -26.67 -5.25 -8.72
C GLU A 247 -25.28 -4.84 -8.24
N LEU A 248 -25.18 -3.68 -7.60
CA LEU A 248 -23.95 -3.19 -7.01
C LEU A 248 -23.48 -4.10 -5.88
N ALA A 249 -24.36 -4.49 -4.96
CA ALA A 249 -24.01 -5.38 -3.85
C ALA A 249 -23.44 -6.72 -4.35
N ARG A 250 -24.01 -7.30 -5.43
CA ARG A 250 -23.48 -8.51 -6.08
C ARG A 250 -22.10 -8.28 -6.70
N ALA A 251 -21.93 -7.16 -7.41
CA ALA A 251 -20.65 -6.80 -8.03
C ALA A 251 -19.55 -6.60 -6.98
N VAL A 252 -19.87 -5.86 -5.92
CA VAL A 252 -18.98 -5.59 -4.79
C VAL A 252 -18.56 -6.88 -4.09
N ALA A 253 -19.49 -7.79 -3.82
CA ALA A 253 -19.16 -9.09 -3.21
C ALA A 253 -18.17 -9.93 -4.03
N THR A 254 -18.07 -9.69 -5.34
CA THR A 254 -17.12 -10.36 -6.23
C THR A 254 -15.79 -9.59 -6.34
N LEU A 255 -15.85 -8.26 -6.34
CA LEU A 255 -14.68 -7.40 -6.57
C LEU A 255 -13.89 -7.09 -5.30
N ASP A 256 -14.54 -7.18 -4.13
CA ASP A 256 -13.91 -6.91 -2.85
C ASP A 256 -12.86 -7.99 -2.50
N ASP A 257 -11.59 -7.62 -2.60
CA ASP A 257 -10.46 -8.52 -2.43
C ASP A 257 -10.07 -8.60 -0.95
N GLU A 258 -10.39 -9.73 -0.30
CA GLU A 258 -10.14 -9.94 1.12
C GLU A 258 -8.65 -9.74 1.51
N PRO A 259 -7.65 -10.32 0.82
CA PRO A 259 -6.24 -10.08 1.15
C PRO A 259 -5.86 -8.59 1.11
N THR A 260 -6.30 -7.86 0.09
CA THR A 260 -6.06 -6.41 0.00
C THR A 260 -6.78 -5.66 1.11
N ARG A 261 -8.05 -5.97 1.37
CA ARG A 261 -8.85 -5.33 2.42
C ARG A 261 -8.22 -5.50 3.80
N LEU A 262 -7.75 -6.70 4.14
CA LEU A 262 -7.09 -6.96 5.42
C LEU A 262 -5.76 -6.21 5.52
N ALA A 263 -4.94 -6.25 4.48
CA ALA A 263 -3.67 -5.51 4.45
C ALA A 263 -3.85 -4.00 4.66
N VAL A 264 -4.72 -3.37 3.87
CA VAL A 264 -4.94 -1.91 4.00
C VAL A 264 -5.66 -1.54 5.29
N THR A 265 -6.45 -2.44 5.88
CA THR A 265 -7.05 -2.23 7.21
C THR A 265 -5.96 -2.11 8.27
N ALA A 266 -5.00 -3.04 8.30
CA ALA A 266 -3.88 -2.99 9.24
C ALA A 266 -3.01 -1.74 9.03
N GLU A 267 -2.64 -1.43 7.78
CA GLU A 267 -1.85 -0.23 7.44
C GLU A 267 -2.55 1.07 7.85
N ARG A 268 -3.87 1.16 7.66
CA ARG A 268 -4.66 2.35 8.01
C ARG A 268 -4.92 2.46 9.51
N ALA A 269 -5.09 1.35 10.22
CA ALA A 269 -5.22 1.34 11.67
C ALA A 269 -3.92 1.82 12.35
N LEU A 270 -2.75 1.43 11.82
CA LEU A 270 -1.47 1.98 12.22
C LEU A 270 -1.43 3.50 12.07
N MET A 271 -1.78 4.02 10.89
CA MET A 271 -1.80 5.47 10.64
C MET A 271 -2.77 6.22 11.54
N ALA A 272 -3.96 5.64 11.80
CA ALA A 272 -4.95 6.20 12.69
C ALA A 272 -4.40 6.30 14.13
N ARG A 273 -3.75 5.24 14.62
CA ARG A 273 -3.21 5.14 15.97
C ARG A 273 -2.01 6.05 16.20
N LEU A 274 -1.09 6.15 15.22
CA LEU A 274 0.00 7.13 15.23
C LEU A 274 -0.50 8.58 15.19
N GLY A 275 -1.76 8.80 14.81
CA GLY A 275 -2.28 10.13 14.55
C GLY A 275 -1.54 10.85 13.42
N ALA A 276 -0.89 10.09 12.53
CA ALA A 276 -0.11 10.60 11.43
C ALA A 276 -1.00 10.98 10.23
N GLY A 277 -0.64 12.04 9.53
CA GLY A 277 -1.26 12.43 8.25
C GLY A 277 -0.43 12.01 7.04
N CYS A 278 -0.91 12.29 5.82
CA CYS A 278 -0.18 12.00 4.56
C CYS A 278 1.19 12.70 4.44
N ALA A 279 1.48 13.64 5.33
CA ALA A 279 2.74 14.39 5.37
C ALA A 279 3.72 13.88 6.43
N ALA A 280 3.37 12.85 7.21
CA ALA A 280 4.33 12.18 8.09
C ALA A 280 5.21 11.21 7.27
N PRO A 281 6.51 11.06 7.59
CA PRO A 281 7.41 10.15 6.89
C PRO A 281 7.24 8.69 7.34
N VAL A 282 6.01 8.17 7.23
CA VAL A 282 5.65 6.81 7.65
C VAL A 282 5.48 5.92 6.42
N GLY A 283 6.27 4.84 6.34
CA GLY A 283 6.06 3.74 5.41
C GLY A 283 5.36 2.58 6.10
N ALA A 284 4.44 1.90 5.41
CA ALA A 284 3.82 0.68 5.90
C ALA A 284 3.37 -0.22 4.75
N TRP A 285 3.59 -1.52 4.91
CA TRP A 285 3.13 -2.54 3.98
C TRP A 285 2.71 -3.80 4.74
N ALA A 286 1.47 -4.21 4.51
CA ALA A 286 0.94 -5.47 4.96
C ALA A 286 0.61 -6.39 3.79
N HIS A 287 0.74 -7.68 4.03
CA HIS A 287 0.36 -8.71 3.08
C HIS A 287 -0.08 -9.99 3.81
N LEU A 288 -0.94 -10.74 3.16
CA LEU A 288 -1.33 -12.06 3.62
C LEU A 288 -0.29 -13.08 3.14
N ARG A 289 0.37 -13.79 4.06
CA ARG A 289 1.26 -14.89 3.71
C ARG A 289 0.41 -16.10 3.28
N GLY A 290 0.61 -16.56 2.04
CA GLY A 290 -0.08 -17.73 1.48
C GLY A 290 0.59 -19.06 1.85
N GLU A 291 -0.09 -20.18 1.58
CA GLU A 291 0.41 -21.55 1.85
C GLU A 291 1.59 -21.97 0.94
N SER A 292 2.03 -21.14 -0.02
CA SER A 292 3.05 -21.50 -1.01
C SER A 292 3.79 -20.27 -1.51
N GLN A 293 4.80 -19.83 -0.76
CA GLN A 293 5.98 -19.02 -1.14
C GLN A 293 6.66 -18.66 0.19
N GLU A 294 7.74 -19.30 0.62
CA GLU A 294 9.05 -19.43 -0.06
C GLU A 294 9.69 -20.83 0.11
N PRO A 295 10.66 -21.22 -0.76
CA PRO A 295 11.69 -22.16 -0.34
C PRO A 295 12.43 -21.52 0.83
N ARG A 296 12.66 -22.27 1.91
CA ARG A 296 13.74 -21.98 2.86
C ARG A 296 15.06 -22.00 2.07
N GLU A 297 15.43 -20.88 1.45
CA GLU A 297 16.83 -20.63 1.17
C GLU A 297 17.43 -20.20 2.51
N GLU A 298 18.28 -21.04 3.08
CA GLU A 298 19.30 -20.62 4.04
C GLU A 298 20.17 -19.56 3.34
N ARG A 299 19.71 -18.31 3.32
CA ARG A 299 20.54 -17.19 2.89
C ARG A 299 21.55 -16.94 4.00
N ALA A 300 22.79 -17.27 3.70
CA ALA A 300 23.95 -16.88 4.48
C ALA A 300 23.84 -15.40 4.83
N VAL A 301 23.84 -15.13 6.14
CA VAL A 301 23.81 -13.81 6.74
C VAL A 301 24.99 -13.02 6.20
N HIS A 302 24.73 -12.10 5.27
CA HIS A 302 25.61 -10.99 5.01
C HIS A 302 25.15 -9.84 5.90
N GLU A 303 25.99 -9.56 6.90
CA GLU A 303 25.88 -8.49 7.90
C GLU A 303 25.55 -7.14 7.24
N THR A 304 24.27 -6.81 7.20
CA THR A 304 23.76 -5.44 7.29
C THR A 304 22.83 -5.45 8.50
N GLY A 305 23.03 -4.52 9.43
CA GLY A 305 22.61 -4.58 10.83
C GLY A 305 21.10 -4.53 11.10
N TRP A 306 20.32 -5.40 10.47
CA TRP A 306 18.87 -5.45 10.54
C TRP A 306 18.31 -6.65 11.31
N ASN A 307 19.13 -7.62 11.76
CA ASN A 307 18.61 -8.88 12.34
C ASN A 307 19.46 -9.52 13.46
N GLU A 308 19.82 -8.78 14.51
CA GLU A 308 20.27 -9.45 15.77
C GLU A 308 19.52 -9.00 17.04
N GLU A 309 18.67 -7.96 17.01
CA GLU A 309 17.95 -7.50 18.22
C GLU A 309 16.44 -7.81 18.27
N PHE A 310 15.81 -8.36 17.23
CA PHE A 310 14.35 -8.50 17.18
C PHE A 310 13.81 -9.92 16.92
N GLY A 311 14.67 -10.94 17.04
CA GLY A 311 14.27 -12.34 16.96
C GLY A 311 14.14 -13.00 18.33
N GLY A 312 13.04 -12.76 19.05
CA GLY A 312 12.72 -13.45 20.29
C GLY A 312 11.26 -13.83 20.36
N ASP A 313 10.97 -15.13 20.31
CA ASP A 313 9.66 -15.72 20.60
C ASP A 313 9.08 -15.15 21.92
N ASP A 314 7.79 -14.79 21.88
CA ASP A 314 7.02 -14.19 22.97
C ASP A 314 7.19 -14.94 24.31
N THR A 315 7.81 -14.28 25.30
CA THR A 315 7.32 -14.24 26.70
C THR A 315 8.06 -13.12 27.46
N ALA A 316 7.27 -12.24 28.09
CA ALA A 316 7.72 -11.07 28.85
C ALA A 316 8.89 -11.31 29.81
N VAL A 317 9.98 -10.54 29.69
CA VAL A 317 10.76 -9.92 30.80
C VAL A 317 11.55 -8.72 30.26
N ALA A 318 11.27 -7.52 30.76
CA ALA A 318 12.05 -6.31 30.49
C ALA A 318 13.46 -6.38 31.13
N ARG A 319 14.51 -6.04 30.36
CA ARG A 319 15.79 -5.57 30.93
C ARG A 319 16.45 -4.54 30.02
N THR A 320 16.66 -3.36 30.58
CA THR A 320 17.57 -2.32 30.06
C THR A 320 19.02 -2.71 30.34
N SER A 321 19.91 -2.57 29.36
CA SER A 321 21.37 -2.57 29.63
C SER A 321 22.05 -1.37 28.98
N GLN A 322 22.63 -0.53 29.85
CA GLN A 322 23.61 0.50 29.52
C GLN A 322 24.94 -0.17 29.13
N GLY A 323 25.49 0.22 27.99
CA GLY A 323 26.80 -0.23 27.53
C GLY A 323 27.94 0.55 28.18
N ALA A 324 28.91 -0.18 28.74
CA ALA A 324 30.25 0.34 29.02
C ALA A 324 31.30 -0.77 28.83
N GLY A 325 32.21 -0.56 27.86
CA GLY A 325 33.64 -0.80 28.03
C GLY A 325 34.26 -2.18 27.74
N ALA A 326 35.07 -2.18 26.66
CA ALA A 326 36.45 -2.72 26.58
C ALA A 326 36.73 -4.18 26.09
N ALA A 327 37.26 -4.22 24.86
CA ALA A 327 38.59 -4.71 24.45
C ALA A 327 39.01 -6.21 24.50
N SER A 328 39.35 -6.68 23.29
CA SER A 328 40.58 -7.41 22.87
C SER A 328 40.66 -8.95 22.89
N GLY A 329 41.11 -9.52 21.74
CA GLY A 329 41.91 -10.75 21.65
C GLY A 329 41.37 -11.88 20.75
N GLY A 330 41.90 -12.04 19.52
CA GLY A 330 41.73 -13.26 18.69
C GLY A 330 42.80 -14.33 18.96
N PRO A 331 43.11 -15.29 18.05
CA PRO A 331 42.28 -15.97 17.04
C PRO A 331 42.37 -17.53 17.13
N ARG A 332 41.68 -18.18 16.16
CA ARG A 332 41.42 -19.62 15.87
C ARG A 332 42.61 -20.62 15.99
N PRO A 333 42.35 -21.94 15.88
CA PRO A 333 42.50 -22.56 14.56
C PRO A 333 41.46 -23.62 14.15
N VAL A 334 41.50 -23.89 12.85
CA VAL A 334 40.72 -24.81 12.01
C VAL A 334 41.28 -26.24 12.12
N GLY A 335 40.42 -27.25 12.04
CA GLY A 335 40.79 -28.65 11.85
C GLY A 335 39.83 -29.37 10.91
N ILE A 336 40.30 -29.64 9.69
CA ILE A 336 39.66 -30.45 8.66
C ILE A 336 40.00 -31.92 8.93
N ALA A 337 39.04 -32.83 8.82
CA ALA A 337 39.30 -34.22 8.45
C ALA A 337 38.05 -34.85 7.81
N ALA A 338 38.22 -35.33 6.59
CA ALA A 338 37.34 -36.22 5.88
C ALA A 338 37.55 -37.67 6.35
N ASP A 339 36.53 -38.52 6.32
CA ASP A 339 36.70 -39.86 5.74
C ASP A 339 35.37 -40.48 5.27
N ARG A 340 35.50 -41.34 4.28
CA ARG A 340 34.48 -42.03 3.48
C ARG A 340 34.12 -43.40 4.05
N GLY A 341 33.02 -43.93 3.52
CA GLY A 341 32.71 -45.36 3.41
C GLY A 341 31.50 -45.77 4.25
N ASP A 342 30.66 -46.72 3.86
CA ASP A 342 30.24 -47.34 2.60
C ASP A 342 29.10 -48.30 3.00
N GLU A 343 28.26 -48.71 2.04
CA GLU A 343 27.51 -49.99 2.00
C GLU A 343 26.45 -50.31 3.10
N HIS A 344 25.16 -50.31 2.75
CA HIS A 344 24.36 -51.44 2.23
C HIS A 344 24.13 -52.61 3.21
N GLY A 345 22.87 -52.79 3.61
CA GLY A 345 22.37 -53.99 4.27
C GLY A 345 20.87 -53.89 4.54
N GLY A 346 20.05 -54.51 3.69
CA GLY A 346 18.61 -54.61 3.89
C GLY A 346 18.22 -55.66 4.93
N THR A 347 16.97 -55.60 5.41
CA THR A 347 16.16 -56.77 5.77
C THR A 347 14.72 -56.35 6.05
N GLU A 348 13.82 -57.26 5.73
CA GLU A 348 12.37 -57.10 5.62
C GLU A 348 11.61 -57.15 6.96
N ALA A 349 10.33 -56.76 6.84
CA ALA A 349 9.15 -57.30 7.54
C ALA A 349 8.71 -56.61 8.85
N THR A 350 7.54 -55.97 8.83
CA THR A 350 6.26 -56.63 9.17
C THR A 350 5.11 -55.61 9.19
N ALA A 351 3.94 -56.06 8.73
CA ALA A 351 2.71 -55.28 8.67
C ALA A 351 2.09 -55.08 10.06
N ALA A 352 1.61 -53.87 10.34
CA ALA A 352 0.55 -53.64 11.32
C ALA A 352 -0.35 -52.50 10.81
N ALA A 353 -1.56 -52.88 10.40
CA ALA A 353 -2.62 -51.95 10.04
C ALA A 353 -3.14 -51.24 11.31
N GLY A 354 -2.79 -49.96 11.47
CA GLY A 354 -3.41 -49.04 12.42
C GLY A 354 -4.53 -48.24 11.75
N PRO A 355 -5.53 -47.75 12.51
CA PRO A 355 -6.75 -47.16 11.96
C PRO A 355 -6.41 -45.92 11.14
N ARG A 356 -7.01 -45.81 9.95
CA ARG A 356 -6.96 -44.62 9.10
C ARG A 356 -7.55 -43.44 9.89
N GLY A 357 -6.69 -42.72 10.59
CA GLY A 357 -6.96 -41.35 11.01
C GLY A 357 -7.23 -40.56 9.73
N SER A 358 -8.45 -40.06 9.61
CA SER A 358 -8.78 -38.99 8.66
C SER A 358 -7.69 -37.94 8.79
N ALA A 359 -6.80 -37.85 7.79
CA ALA A 359 -5.87 -36.76 7.67
C ALA A 359 -6.72 -35.51 7.40
N VAL A 360 -7.14 -34.84 8.48
CA VAL A 360 -7.58 -33.46 8.42
C VAL A 360 -6.38 -32.74 7.82
N SER A 361 -6.49 -32.37 6.55
CA SER A 361 -5.54 -31.47 5.90
C SER A 361 -5.54 -30.21 6.75
N ARG A 362 -4.55 -30.09 7.64
CA ARG A 362 -4.32 -28.88 8.42
C ARG A 362 -3.88 -27.86 7.38
N ARG A 363 -4.83 -27.02 6.96
CA ARG A 363 -4.49 -25.82 6.20
C ARG A 363 -3.48 -25.04 7.02
N SER A 364 -2.46 -24.52 6.35
CA SER A 364 -1.48 -23.68 7.03
C SER A 364 -2.20 -22.41 7.52
N PRO A 365 -1.87 -21.90 8.72
CA PRO A 365 -2.53 -20.73 9.26
C PRO A 365 -2.36 -19.55 8.30
N ARG A 366 -3.46 -18.82 8.06
CA ARG A 366 -3.44 -17.57 7.29
C ARG A 366 -2.82 -16.49 8.17
N VAL A 367 -1.60 -16.06 7.84
CA VAL A 367 -0.88 -15.05 8.64
C VAL A 367 -0.88 -13.73 7.90
N LEU A 368 -1.41 -12.68 8.54
CA LEU A 368 -1.26 -11.30 8.07
C LEU A 368 0.03 -10.73 8.68
N VAL A 369 0.93 -10.27 7.82
CA VAL A 369 2.19 -9.62 8.21
C VAL A 369 2.09 -8.14 7.91
N LEU A 370 2.59 -7.28 8.80
CA LEU A 370 2.68 -5.83 8.64
C LEU A 370 4.10 -5.39 9.00
N ARG A 371 4.78 -4.75 8.03
CA ARG A 371 6.02 -4.02 8.24
C ARG A 371 5.72 -2.52 8.24
N ALA A 372 6.34 -1.78 9.15
CA ALA A 372 6.21 -0.33 9.23
C ALA A 372 7.54 0.35 9.61
N VAL A 373 7.73 1.58 9.15
CA VAL A 373 8.91 2.40 9.46
C VAL A 373 8.53 3.88 9.56
N VAL A 374 9.13 4.56 10.53
CA VAL A 374 9.18 6.02 10.63
C VAL A 374 10.64 6.43 10.42
N THR A 375 10.88 7.31 9.45
CA THR A 375 12.23 7.81 9.12
C THR A 375 12.29 9.30 9.44
N SER A 376 13.37 9.77 10.07
CA SER A 376 13.60 11.20 10.30
C SER A 376 13.66 11.95 8.97
N LEU A 377 13.30 13.24 8.95
CA LEU A 377 13.20 13.99 7.68
C LEU A 377 14.53 14.14 6.93
N ASP A 378 15.65 14.05 7.64
CA ASP A 378 17.01 14.05 7.09
C ASP A 378 17.51 12.65 6.70
N GLY A 379 16.72 11.60 6.94
CA GLY A 379 17.08 10.20 6.69
C GLY A 379 18.08 9.60 7.67
N GLY A 380 18.51 10.34 8.70
CA GLY A 380 19.57 9.91 9.61
C GLY A 380 19.15 8.89 10.68
N GLN A 381 17.85 8.73 10.93
CA GLN A 381 17.31 7.83 11.95
C GLN A 381 16.06 7.11 11.44
N GLU A 382 15.92 5.84 11.83
CA GLU A 382 14.75 5.01 11.52
C GLU A 382 14.29 4.26 12.76
N VAL A 383 12.97 4.20 12.96
CA VAL A 383 12.30 3.34 13.93
C VAL A 383 11.32 2.49 13.16
N GLY A 384 11.46 1.16 13.25
CA GLY A 384 10.67 0.23 12.44
C GLY A 384 10.29 -1.03 13.20
N CYS A 385 9.23 -1.68 12.74
CA CYS A 385 8.77 -2.96 13.29
C CYS A 385 8.21 -3.87 12.18
N GLU A 386 8.27 -5.17 12.41
CA GLU A 386 7.55 -6.18 11.64
C GLU A 386 6.75 -7.03 12.63
N LEU A 387 5.42 -7.01 12.49
CA LEU A 387 4.51 -7.78 13.33
C LEU A 387 3.65 -8.68 12.45
N SER A 388 3.14 -9.76 13.04
CA SER A 388 2.16 -10.62 12.37
C SER A 388 1.05 -11.07 13.30
N THR A 389 -0.05 -11.54 12.71
CA THR A 389 -1.16 -12.14 13.43
C THR A 389 -1.78 -13.26 12.61
N GLU A 390 -2.18 -14.34 13.28
CA GLU A 390 -2.98 -15.41 12.66
C GLU A 390 -4.43 -14.94 12.52
N LEU A 391 -5.00 -15.15 11.33
CA LEU A 391 -6.39 -14.82 11.07
C LEU A 391 -7.31 -15.97 11.49
N PRO A 392 -8.51 -15.65 12.03
CA PRO A 392 -9.46 -16.67 12.44
C PRO A 392 -9.90 -17.53 11.25
N GLU A 393 -9.94 -18.84 11.45
CA GLU A 393 -10.45 -19.77 10.44
C GLU A 393 -11.99 -19.73 10.37
N ALA A 394 -12.52 -19.90 9.16
CA ALA A 394 -13.96 -20.09 8.97
C ALA A 394 -14.35 -21.47 9.53
N THR A 395 -14.95 -21.50 10.71
CA THR A 395 -15.49 -22.72 11.33
C THR A 395 -17.00 -22.56 11.52
N GLY A 396 -17.82 -23.34 10.81
CA GLY A 396 -19.27 -23.44 11.08
C GLY A 396 -20.23 -23.07 9.94
N GLY A 397 -21.53 -23.01 10.30
CA GLY A 397 -22.70 -22.95 9.41
C GLY A 397 -22.93 -21.63 8.64
N PRO A 398 -24.15 -21.34 8.13
CA PRO A 398 -24.38 -20.33 7.09
C PRO A 398 -24.05 -18.86 7.46
N GLU A 399 -24.00 -18.51 8.75
CA GLU A 399 -23.58 -17.16 9.21
C GLU A 399 -22.08 -17.05 9.51
N ALA A 400 -21.40 -18.19 9.66
CA ALA A 400 -19.97 -18.25 10.00
C ALA A 400 -19.08 -17.43 9.04
N PRO A 401 -19.30 -17.40 7.71
CA PRO A 401 -18.45 -16.61 6.81
C PRO A 401 -18.44 -15.11 7.10
N ARG A 402 -19.58 -14.53 7.50
CA ARG A 402 -19.68 -13.09 7.82
C ARG A 402 -19.01 -12.76 9.15
N GLU A 403 -19.23 -13.60 10.16
CA GLU A 403 -18.60 -13.43 11.48
C GLU A 403 -17.09 -13.61 11.41
N THR A 404 -16.61 -14.59 10.64
CA THR A 404 -15.18 -14.80 10.38
C THR A 404 -14.56 -13.62 9.64
N ALA A 405 -15.23 -13.09 8.60
CA ALA A 405 -14.74 -11.90 7.90
C ALA A 405 -14.63 -10.68 8.84
N ALA A 406 -15.65 -10.44 9.66
CA ALA A 406 -15.61 -9.36 10.66
C ALA A 406 -14.52 -9.58 11.71
N ALA A 407 -14.28 -10.82 12.14
CA ALA A 407 -13.20 -11.15 13.07
C ALA A 407 -11.81 -10.95 12.44
N ALA A 408 -11.62 -11.31 11.17
CA ALA A 408 -10.38 -11.07 10.44
C ALA A 408 -10.09 -9.57 10.28
N ILE A 409 -11.11 -8.75 9.99
CA ILE A 409 -10.98 -7.28 9.96
C ILE A 409 -10.54 -6.75 11.32
N ARG A 410 -11.16 -7.18 12.42
CA ARG A 410 -10.74 -6.77 13.78
C ARG A 410 -9.31 -7.19 14.10
N ALA A 411 -8.89 -8.38 13.67
CA ALA A 411 -7.51 -8.84 13.84
C ALA A 411 -6.51 -7.95 13.06
N ALA A 412 -6.86 -7.56 11.83
CA ALA A 412 -6.06 -6.63 11.04
C ALA A 412 -5.97 -5.23 11.70
N GLU A 413 -7.08 -4.69 12.19
CA GLU A 413 -7.11 -3.43 12.94
C GLU A 413 -6.21 -3.49 14.19
N ALA A 414 -6.31 -4.59 14.95
CA ALA A 414 -5.51 -4.80 16.15
C ALA A 414 -4.01 -4.93 15.82
N LEU A 415 -3.64 -5.61 14.73
CA LEU A 415 -2.25 -5.68 14.25
C LEU A 415 -1.70 -4.28 13.95
N GLY A 416 -2.46 -3.47 13.22
CA GLY A 416 -2.08 -2.09 12.91
C GLY A 416 -1.92 -1.22 14.16
N ALA A 417 -2.88 -1.30 15.10
CA ALA A 417 -2.81 -0.55 16.35
C ALA A 417 -1.59 -0.94 17.20
N ARG A 418 -1.29 -2.24 17.31
CA ARG A 418 -0.09 -2.74 18.00
C ARG A 418 1.20 -2.27 17.35
N ALA A 419 1.29 -2.31 16.02
CA ALA A 419 2.48 -1.84 15.31
C ALA A 419 2.74 -0.35 15.57
N ALA A 420 1.70 0.47 15.64
CA ALA A 420 1.82 1.87 16.03
C ALA A 420 2.28 2.05 17.49
N GLU A 421 1.81 1.22 18.42
CA GLU A 421 2.25 1.25 19.82
C GLU A 421 3.73 0.92 19.94
N VAL A 422 4.20 -0.15 19.29
CA VAL A 422 5.62 -0.53 19.25
C VAL A 422 6.48 0.62 18.70
N LEU A 423 6.07 1.23 17.58
CA LEU A 423 6.81 2.37 17.02
C LEU A 423 6.92 3.55 18.00
N LEU A 424 5.86 3.84 18.77
CA LEU A 424 5.87 4.92 19.77
C LEU A 424 6.71 4.55 20.99
N GLU A 425 6.64 3.31 21.47
CA GLU A 425 7.47 2.79 22.56
C GLU A 425 8.96 2.84 22.20
N ASP A 426 9.29 2.60 20.93
CA ASP A 426 10.64 2.68 20.39
C ASP A 426 11.06 4.12 20.00
N GLY A 427 10.23 5.12 20.29
CA GLY A 427 10.57 6.53 20.16
C GLY A 427 10.42 7.14 18.77
N ALA A 428 9.53 6.61 17.92
CA ALA A 428 9.25 7.18 16.59
C ALA A 428 8.80 8.66 16.64
N ASP A 429 8.12 9.09 17.71
CA ASP A 429 7.71 10.48 17.93
C ASP A 429 8.86 11.39 18.40
N GLN A 430 10.01 10.82 18.74
CA GLN A 430 11.22 11.56 19.15
C GLN A 430 12.08 11.94 17.94
N ILE A 431 12.00 11.18 16.84
CA ILE A 431 12.81 11.41 15.63
C ILE A 431 12.12 12.30 14.59
N VAL A 432 10.78 12.45 14.68
CA VAL A 432 10.01 13.34 13.81
C VAL A 432 8.67 13.72 14.44
N ASP A 433 8.21 14.95 14.16
CA ASP A 433 6.84 15.37 14.49
C ASP A 433 5.83 14.67 13.57
N LEU A 434 5.20 13.60 14.08
CA LEU A 434 4.15 12.84 13.41
C LEU A 434 2.87 13.66 13.16
N HIS A 435 2.72 14.84 13.76
CA HIS A 435 1.53 15.68 13.72
C HIS A 435 1.71 17.01 12.97
N ALA A 436 2.88 17.27 12.39
CA ALA A 436 3.33 18.56 11.88
C ALA A 436 2.34 19.32 10.95
N ASN A 437 1.32 18.66 10.39
CA ASN A 437 0.35 19.25 9.46
C ASN A 437 -1.12 18.96 9.81
N LYS A 438 -1.44 18.59 11.06
CA LYS A 438 -2.84 18.59 11.51
C LYS A 438 -3.28 20.03 11.80
N PRO A 439 -4.48 20.46 11.36
CA PRO A 439 -5.07 21.66 11.95
C PRO A 439 -5.14 21.42 13.47
N ARG A 440 -4.59 22.36 14.24
CA ARG A 440 -4.72 22.33 15.70
C ARG A 440 -6.22 22.25 15.99
N ARG A 441 -6.62 21.26 16.80
CA ARG A 441 -7.96 21.26 17.40
C ARG A 441 -7.94 22.40 18.42
N ASP A 442 -8.38 23.58 17.99
CA ASP A 442 -8.78 24.65 18.91
C ASP A 442 -10.09 24.27 19.61
#